data_AF-A0A7C1PML0-F1
#
_entry.id   AF-A0A7C1PML0-F1
#
_cell.length_a   1.000
_cell.length_b   1.000
_cell.length_c   1.000
_cell.angle_alpha   90.00
_cell.angle_beta   90.00
_cell.angle_gamma   90.00
#
_symmetry.space_group_name_H-M   'P 1'
#
loop_
_entity.id
_entity.type
_entity.pdbx_description
1 polymer ?
#
loop_
_entity_poly.entity_id
_entity_poly.type
_entity_poly.pdbx_seq_one_letter_code
_entity_poly.pdbx_strand_id
1 'polypeptide(L)'
;MISISIINTLRENHDEVIRRWLEGMHGCIAEDFEEMMLTPMGNGVANKLFGYAVEFLGAEAYEELEVLHKVQAAARDASYRRAAVGFGLTDIVVTALSFRKALNETLINHVTPSSAEDSSNLLAAVLALNRFGDTMVSGDIAGFFACRDFTDSGGEAAA
;
A
#
# COMPACT_ATOMS: atom_id res chain seq x y z
N MET A 1 -9.38 0.54 -19.31
CA MET A 1 -8.60 1.74 -18.96
C MET A 1 -9.44 2.58 -18.03
N ILE A 2 -8.90 2.96 -16.88
CA ILE A 2 -9.63 3.76 -15.87
C ILE A 2 -9.66 5.22 -16.33
N SER A 3 -10.75 5.92 -16.06
CA SER A 3 -10.90 7.34 -16.43
C SER A 3 -9.83 8.22 -15.78
N ILE A 4 -9.25 9.14 -16.56
CA ILE A 4 -8.29 10.14 -16.07
C ILE A 4 -8.90 10.98 -14.94
N SER A 5 -10.21 11.23 -14.96
CA SER A 5 -10.91 11.98 -13.90
C SER A 5 -10.81 11.28 -12.54
N ILE A 6 -10.88 9.94 -12.49
CA ILE A 6 -10.72 9.15 -11.26
C ILE A 6 -9.30 9.28 -10.72
N ILE A 7 -8.31 9.20 -11.61
CA ILE A 7 -6.89 9.33 -11.25
C ILE A 7 -6.61 10.74 -10.70
N ASN A 8 -7.15 11.77 -11.35
CA ASN A 8 -7.01 13.16 -10.89
C ASN A 8 -7.70 13.38 -9.55
N THR A 9 -8.88 12.81 -9.34
CA THR A 9 -9.59 12.88 -8.05
C THR A 9 -8.71 12.32 -6.93
N LEU A 10 -8.04 11.19 -7.16
CA LEU A 10 -7.15 10.62 -6.17
C LEU A 10 -5.92 11.52 -5.93
N ARG A 11 -5.32 12.07 -6.99
CA ARG A 11 -4.17 13.01 -6.91
C ARG A 11 -4.50 14.29 -6.13
N GLU A 12 -5.66 14.88 -6.41
CA GLU A 12 -6.14 16.11 -5.75
C GLU A 12 -6.41 15.89 -4.25
N ASN A 13 -6.74 14.66 -3.87
CA ASN A 13 -7.01 14.27 -2.49
C ASN A 13 -5.87 13.47 -1.85
N HIS A 14 -4.63 13.66 -2.32
CA HIS A 14 -3.42 13.00 -1.81
C HIS A 14 -3.32 13.10 -0.28
N ASP A 15 -3.39 14.32 0.26
CA ASP A 15 -3.20 14.56 1.69
C ASP A 15 -4.29 13.89 2.53
N GLU A 16 -5.51 13.78 1.98
CA GLU A 16 -6.58 13.03 2.63
C GLU A 16 -6.31 11.53 2.66
N VAL A 17 -5.77 10.95 1.58
CA VAL A 17 -5.36 9.53 1.57
C VAL A 17 -4.34 9.27 2.66
N ILE A 18 -3.29 10.10 2.76
CA ILE A 18 -2.24 9.91 3.76
C ILE A 18 -2.81 10.06 5.17
N ARG A 19 -3.64 11.08 5.42
CA ARG A 19 -4.31 11.27 6.71
C ARG A 19 -5.16 10.07 7.09
N ARG A 20 -6.04 9.59 6.19
CA ARG A 20 -6.89 8.41 6.43
C ARG A 20 -6.08 7.15 6.65
N TRP A 21 -4.94 7.02 5.98
CA TRP A 21 -4.04 5.89 6.17
C TRP A 21 -3.47 5.87 7.59
N LEU A 22 -2.93 7.00 8.05
CA LEU A 22 -2.37 7.14 9.40
C LEU A 22 -3.45 6.91 10.47
N GLU A 23 -4.63 7.52 10.32
CA GLU A 23 -5.77 7.30 11.21
C GLU A 23 -6.26 5.84 11.22
N GLY A 24 -6.22 5.17 10.07
CA GLY A 24 -6.64 3.78 9.95
C GLY A 24 -5.72 2.77 10.66
N MET A 25 -4.48 3.17 10.96
CA MET A 25 -3.51 2.35 11.70
C MET A 25 -3.56 2.58 13.20
N HIS A 26 -4.12 3.71 13.65
CA HIS A 26 -4.09 4.13 15.05
C HIS A 26 -4.65 3.04 15.98
N GLY A 27 -3.84 2.61 16.95
CA GLY A 27 -4.21 1.57 17.92
C GLY A 27 -4.40 0.17 17.34
N CYS A 28 -4.12 -0.03 16.05
CA CYS A 28 -4.20 -1.32 15.36
C CYS A 28 -2.82 -1.96 15.10
N ILE A 29 -1.75 -1.19 15.33
CA ILE A 29 -0.35 -1.62 15.24
C ILE A 29 0.40 -1.25 16.52
N ALA A 30 1.59 -1.83 16.73
CA ALA A 30 2.47 -1.44 17.82
C ALA A 30 2.75 0.09 17.85
N GLU A 31 2.77 0.70 19.04
CA GLU A 31 2.98 2.15 19.25
C GLU A 31 4.28 2.65 18.60
N ASP A 32 5.40 1.95 18.83
CA ASP A 32 6.69 2.29 18.22
C ASP A 32 6.64 2.29 16.68
N PHE A 33 5.81 1.43 16.08
CA PHE A 33 5.63 1.39 14.63
C PHE A 33 4.76 2.57 14.17
N GLU A 34 3.70 2.88 14.91
CA GLU A 34 2.87 4.06 14.64
C GLU A 34 3.71 5.35 14.68
N GLU A 35 4.54 5.53 15.71
CA GLU A 35 5.47 6.66 15.81
C GLU A 35 6.44 6.71 14.64
N MET A 36 7.00 5.55 14.23
CA MET A 36 7.88 5.48 13.06
C MET A 36 7.16 5.93 11.78
N MET A 37 5.89 5.58 11.60
CA MET A 37 5.10 5.97 10.42
C MET A 37 4.79 7.47 10.38
N LEU A 38 4.79 8.15 11.53
CA LEU A 38 4.60 9.61 11.62
C LEU A 38 5.89 10.41 11.31
N THR A 39 7.04 9.76 11.20
CA THR A 39 8.31 10.42 10.85
C THR A 39 8.38 10.83 9.37
N PRO A 40 9.35 11.70 8.98
CA PRO A 40 9.62 11.98 7.56
C PRO A 40 9.90 10.72 6.71
N MET A 41 10.47 9.67 7.32
CA MET A 41 10.70 8.40 6.64
C MET A 41 9.37 7.68 6.34
N GLY A 42 8.45 7.64 7.31
CA GLY A 42 7.10 7.10 7.12
C GLY A 42 6.34 7.85 6.03
N ASN A 43 6.39 9.19 6.05
CA ASN A 43 5.84 10.02 4.97
C ASN A 43 6.48 9.75 3.60
N GLY A 44 7.79 9.52 3.55
CA GLY A 44 8.47 9.13 2.30
C GLY A 44 7.93 7.83 1.71
N VAL A 45 7.64 6.84 2.56
CA VAL A 45 6.99 5.58 2.15
C VAL A 45 5.57 5.83 1.67
N ALA A 46 4.80 6.67 2.38
CA ALA A 46 3.44 7.06 2.01
C ALA A 46 3.35 7.60 0.59
N ASN A 47 4.16 8.63 0.30
CA ASN A 47 4.22 9.27 -1.00
C ASN A 47 4.62 8.29 -2.10
N LYS A 48 5.58 7.41 -1.82
CA LYS A 48 6.04 6.41 -2.78
C LYS A 48 4.95 5.39 -3.12
N LEU A 49 4.26 4.84 -2.11
CA LEU A 49 3.17 3.90 -2.31
C LEU A 49 1.99 4.54 -3.04
N PHE A 50 1.67 5.79 -2.70
CA PHE A 50 0.66 6.58 -3.41
C PHE A 50 1.03 6.79 -4.88
N GLY A 51 2.29 7.14 -5.15
CA GLY A 51 2.81 7.27 -6.51
C GLY A 51 2.61 5.99 -7.32
N TYR A 52 2.88 4.82 -6.75
CA TYR A 52 2.61 3.55 -7.42
C TYR A 52 1.13 3.25 -7.63
N ALA A 53 0.26 3.62 -6.69
CA ALA A 53 -1.19 3.45 -6.87
C ALA A 53 -1.68 4.28 -8.07
N VAL A 54 -1.22 5.53 -8.16
CA VAL A 54 -1.54 6.43 -9.28
C VAL A 54 -0.96 5.94 -10.60
N GLU A 55 0.30 5.48 -10.60
CA GLU A 55 0.95 4.86 -11.78
C GLU A 55 0.16 3.63 -12.25
N PHE A 56 -0.25 2.76 -11.32
CA PHE A 56 -1.00 1.55 -11.63
C PHE A 56 -2.39 1.83 -12.21
N LEU A 57 -3.13 2.80 -11.67
CA LEU A 57 -4.45 3.16 -12.20
C LEU A 57 -4.37 3.78 -13.60
N GLY A 58 -3.26 4.44 -13.92
CA GLY A 58 -3.01 5.05 -15.24
C GLY A 58 -2.31 4.15 -16.24
N ALA A 59 -1.85 2.96 -15.82
CA ALA A 59 -1.08 2.06 -16.65
C ALA A 59 -1.94 1.46 -17.78
N GLU A 60 -1.33 1.26 -18.94
CA GLU A 60 -1.94 0.41 -19.97
C GLU A 60 -1.88 -1.06 -19.56
N ALA A 61 -2.75 -1.90 -20.14
CA ALA A 61 -2.89 -3.30 -19.74
C ALA A 61 -1.58 -4.11 -19.83
N TYR A 62 -0.67 -3.73 -20.74
CA TYR A 62 0.64 -4.36 -20.88
C TYR A 62 1.69 -3.86 -19.85
N GLU A 63 1.45 -2.73 -19.19
CA GLU A 63 2.33 -2.10 -18.20
C GLU A 63 1.94 -2.46 -16.77
N GLU A 64 0.66 -2.78 -16.54
CA GLU A 64 0.10 -3.13 -15.22
C GLU A 64 0.96 -4.13 -14.43
N LEU A 65 1.43 -5.19 -15.10
CA LEU A 65 2.22 -6.25 -14.45
C LEU A 65 3.57 -5.70 -13.95
N GLU A 66 4.21 -4.83 -14.72
CA GLU A 66 5.48 -4.22 -14.34
C GLU A 66 5.32 -3.34 -13.09
N VAL A 67 4.25 -2.54 -13.05
CA VAL A 67 3.93 -1.69 -11.89
C VAL A 67 3.66 -2.55 -10.67
N LEU A 68 2.89 -3.64 -10.80
CA LEU A 68 2.64 -4.56 -9.69
C LEU A 68 3.91 -5.25 -9.18
N HIS A 69 4.85 -5.62 -10.06
CA HIS A 69 6.15 -6.15 -9.62
C HIS A 69 6.95 -5.10 -8.85
N LYS A 70 6.96 -3.82 -9.29
CA LYS A 70 7.60 -2.72 -8.55
C LYS A 70 6.99 -2.54 -7.16
N VAL A 71 5.66 -2.59 -7.06
CA VAL A 71 4.91 -2.50 -5.79
C VAL A 71 5.28 -3.66 -4.87
N GLN A 72 5.23 -4.89 -5.38
CA GLN A 72 5.56 -6.09 -4.59
C GLN A 72 7.00 -6.04 -4.07
N ALA A 73 7.95 -5.65 -4.91
CA ALA A 73 9.36 -5.52 -4.53
C ALA A 73 9.57 -4.43 -3.46
N ALA A 74 8.90 -3.29 -3.59
CA ALA A 74 8.96 -2.22 -2.61
C ALA A 74 8.35 -2.62 -1.25
N ALA A 75 7.19 -3.29 -1.26
CA ALA A 75 6.57 -3.83 -0.05
C ALA A 75 7.46 -4.88 0.62
N ARG A 76 8.03 -5.80 -0.17
CA ARG A 76 8.98 -6.82 0.31
C ARG A 76 10.18 -6.21 1.02
N ASP A 77 10.85 -5.24 0.41
CA ASP A 77 12.01 -4.56 1.02
C ASP A 77 11.63 -3.79 2.30
N ALA A 78 10.50 -3.06 2.28
CA ALA A 78 10.01 -2.34 3.45
C ALA A 78 9.68 -3.29 4.62
N SER A 79 8.98 -4.39 4.33
CA SER A 79 8.63 -5.42 5.32
C SER A 79 9.85 -6.13 5.89
N TYR A 80 10.83 -6.50 5.04
CA TYR A 80 12.09 -7.08 5.51
C TYR A 80 12.77 -6.17 6.55
N ARG A 81 12.86 -4.87 6.27
CA ARG A 81 13.48 -3.90 7.19
C ARG A 81 12.70 -3.73 8.48
N ARG A 82 11.36 -3.70 8.41
CA ARG A 82 10.47 -3.62 9.58
C ARG A 82 10.57 -4.87 10.46
N ALA A 83 10.63 -6.04 9.84
CA ALA A 83 10.84 -7.32 10.53
C ALA A 83 12.22 -7.37 11.21
N ALA A 84 13.27 -6.86 10.53
CA ALA A 84 14.63 -6.82 11.08
C ALA A 84 14.77 -5.95 12.34
N VAL A 85 13.89 -4.97 12.54
CA VAL A 85 13.84 -4.15 13.75
C VAL A 85 12.83 -4.67 14.79
N GLY A 86 12.19 -5.81 14.53
CA GLY A 86 11.35 -6.53 15.50
C GLY A 86 9.83 -6.33 15.35
N PHE A 87 9.34 -5.63 14.32
CA PHE A 87 7.90 -5.47 14.13
C PHE A 87 7.23 -6.76 13.65
N GLY A 88 6.01 -7.01 14.15
CA GLY A 88 5.25 -8.21 13.84
C GLY A 88 4.65 -8.18 12.43
N LEU A 89 4.46 -9.38 11.85
CA LEU A 89 3.80 -9.52 10.54
C LEU A 89 2.40 -8.89 10.55
N THR A 90 1.64 -9.07 11.64
CA THR A 90 0.30 -8.50 11.78
C THR A 90 0.33 -6.99 11.63
N ASP A 91 1.26 -6.30 12.32
CA ASP A 91 1.36 -4.85 12.23
C ASP A 91 1.69 -4.41 10.80
N ILE A 92 2.64 -5.09 10.16
CA ILE A 92 3.04 -4.78 8.78
C ILE A 92 1.86 -4.96 7.83
N VAL A 93 1.14 -6.08 7.89
CA VAL A 93 -0.01 -6.33 7.00
C VAL A 93 -1.15 -5.34 7.26
N VAL A 94 -1.42 -4.99 8.53
CA VAL A 94 -2.42 -3.98 8.88
C VAL A 94 -2.09 -2.63 8.24
N THR A 95 -0.81 -2.24 8.18
CA THR A 95 -0.44 -0.99 7.48
C THR A 95 -0.80 -1.00 6.00
N ALA A 96 -0.56 -2.11 5.28
CA ALA A 96 -0.95 -2.23 3.87
C ALA A 96 -2.46 -2.25 3.66
N LEU A 97 -3.20 -2.98 4.51
CA LEU A 97 -4.66 -3.03 4.46
C LEU A 97 -5.29 -1.66 4.71
N SER A 98 -4.72 -0.91 5.66
CA SER A 98 -5.15 0.46 5.98
C SER A 98 -4.90 1.41 4.81
N PHE A 99 -3.79 1.24 4.08
CA PHE A 99 -3.50 2.06 2.90
C PHE A 99 -4.51 1.81 1.78
N ARG A 100 -4.79 0.53 1.47
CA ARG A 100 -5.84 0.16 0.50
C ARG A 100 -7.18 0.76 0.87
N LYS A 101 -7.56 0.67 2.16
CA LYS A 101 -8.81 1.25 2.67
C LYS A 101 -8.84 2.77 2.45
N ALA A 102 -7.77 3.47 2.80
CA ALA A 102 -7.67 4.92 2.62
C ALA A 102 -7.82 5.35 1.15
N LEU A 103 -7.19 4.64 0.21
CA LEU A 103 -7.34 4.89 -1.23
C LEU A 103 -8.80 4.72 -1.69
N ASN A 104 -9.41 3.59 -1.35
CA ASN A 104 -10.79 3.28 -1.74
C ASN A 104 -11.80 4.25 -1.13
N GLU A 105 -11.70 4.55 0.18
CA GLU A 105 -12.62 5.49 0.84
C GLU A 105 -12.50 6.89 0.27
N THR A 106 -11.28 7.36 0.01
CA THR A 106 -11.08 8.68 -0.60
C THR A 106 -11.74 8.73 -1.98
N LEU A 107 -11.53 7.69 -2.80
CA LEU A 107 -12.12 7.64 -4.12
C LEU A 107 -13.66 7.62 -4.07
N ILE A 108 -14.25 6.77 -3.22
CA ILE A 108 -15.70 6.63 -3.10
C ILE A 108 -16.35 7.93 -2.59
N ASN A 109 -15.68 8.65 -1.69
CA ASN A 109 -16.23 9.89 -1.13
C ASN A 109 -16.20 11.07 -2.09
N HIS A 110 -15.27 11.07 -3.06
CA HIS A 110 -15.08 12.19 -3.98
C HIS A 110 -15.63 11.93 -5.39
N VAL A 111 -15.83 10.68 -5.77
CA VAL A 111 -16.45 10.33 -7.06
C VAL A 111 -17.95 10.17 -6.88
N THR A 112 -18.72 11.14 -7.38
CA THR A 112 -20.19 11.03 -7.50
C THR A 112 -20.55 10.58 -8.91
N PRO A 113 -20.98 9.31 -9.13
CA PRO A 113 -21.31 8.84 -10.47
C PRO A 113 -22.55 9.56 -11.01
N SER A 114 -22.42 10.20 -12.16
CA SER A 114 -23.55 10.86 -12.85
C SER A 114 -24.18 9.98 -13.93
N SER A 115 -23.47 8.92 -14.33
CA SER A 115 -23.85 7.98 -15.37
C SER A 115 -23.49 6.53 -15.01
N ALA A 116 -24.03 5.59 -15.79
CA ALA A 116 -23.66 4.17 -15.70
C ALA A 116 -22.18 3.95 -16.06
N GLU A 117 -21.63 4.75 -16.99
CA GLU A 117 -20.23 4.71 -17.38
C GLU A 117 -19.33 5.17 -16.22
N ASP A 118 -19.69 6.25 -15.54
CA ASP A 118 -18.97 6.72 -14.33
C ASP A 118 -18.97 5.66 -13.23
N SER A 119 -20.11 4.98 -13.04
CA SER A 119 -20.26 3.92 -12.05
C SER A 119 -19.36 2.72 -12.38
N SER A 120 -19.30 2.33 -13.66
CA SER A 120 -18.41 1.27 -14.14
C SER A 120 -16.94 1.64 -13.97
N ASN A 121 -16.58 2.89 -14.24
CA ASN A 121 -15.21 3.38 -14.07
C ASN A 121 -14.79 3.40 -12.59
N LEU A 122 -15.67 3.84 -11.70
CA LEU A 122 -15.43 3.81 -10.25
C LEU A 122 -15.24 2.37 -9.75
N LEU A 123 -16.11 1.45 -10.17
CA LEU A 123 -15.98 0.03 -9.82
C LEU A 123 -14.66 -0.56 -10.33
N ALA A 124 -14.28 -0.28 -11.58
CA ALA A 124 -13.01 -0.74 -12.14
C ALA A 124 -11.81 -0.22 -11.34
N ALA A 125 -11.84 1.04 -10.91
CA ALA A 125 -10.80 1.63 -10.07
C ALA A 125 -10.71 0.99 -8.69
N VAL A 126 -11.84 0.74 -8.03
CA VAL A 126 -11.88 0.04 -6.74
C VAL A 126 -11.32 -1.38 -6.86
N LEU A 127 -11.69 -2.12 -7.91
CA LEU A 127 -11.15 -3.46 -8.16
C LEU A 127 -9.64 -3.44 -8.43
N ALA A 128 -9.15 -2.45 -9.18
CA ALA A 128 -7.73 -2.25 -9.41
C ALA A 128 -6.98 -1.95 -8.08
N LEU A 129 -7.51 -1.05 -7.25
CA LEU A 129 -6.94 -0.74 -5.93
C LEU A 129 -6.93 -1.95 -4.99
N ASN A 130 -7.91 -2.85 -5.11
CA ASN A 130 -7.90 -4.11 -4.37
C ASN A 130 -6.75 -5.02 -4.80
N ARG A 131 -6.56 -5.21 -6.11
CA ARG A 131 -5.43 -5.99 -6.67
C ARG A 131 -4.08 -5.38 -6.30
N PHE A 132 -3.97 -4.07 -6.31
CA PHE A 132 -2.79 -3.33 -5.84
C PHE A 132 -2.50 -3.63 -4.36
N GLY A 133 -3.52 -3.52 -3.50
CA GLY A 133 -3.37 -3.82 -2.07
C GLY A 133 -3.03 -5.30 -1.79
N ASP A 134 -3.62 -6.25 -2.53
CA ASP A 134 -3.28 -7.67 -2.40
C ASP A 134 -1.82 -7.95 -2.80
N THR A 135 -1.33 -7.22 -3.81
CA THR A 135 0.07 -7.28 -4.25
C THR A 135 1.01 -6.71 -3.20
N MET A 136 0.64 -5.60 -2.53
CA MET A 136 1.38 -5.08 -1.39
C MET A 136 1.45 -6.10 -0.25
N VAL A 137 0.31 -6.67 0.16
CA VAL A 137 0.26 -7.66 1.25
C VAL A 137 1.10 -8.90 0.91
N SER A 138 1.05 -9.37 -0.33
CA SER A 138 1.90 -10.47 -0.81
C SER A 138 3.40 -10.13 -0.68
N GLY A 139 3.79 -8.93 -1.08
CA GLY A 139 5.15 -8.42 -0.90
C GLY A 139 5.55 -8.35 0.58
N ASP A 140 4.67 -7.81 1.43
CA ASP A 140 4.92 -7.70 2.87
C ASP A 140 5.13 -9.07 3.53
N ILE A 141 4.29 -10.05 3.23
CA ILE A 141 4.43 -11.42 3.73
C ILE A 141 5.77 -12.02 3.28
N ALA A 142 6.11 -11.90 2.00
CA ALA A 142 7.36 -12.41 1.46
C ALA A 142 8.60 -11.74 2.08
N GLY A 143 8.53 -10.44 2.37
CA GLY A 143 9.61 -9.69 3.00
C GLY A 143 9.85 -10.11 4.44
N PHE A 144 8.76 -10.29 5.19
CA PHE A 144 8.80 -10.72 6.59
C PHE A 144 9.44 -12.10 6.73
N PHE A 145 8.98 -13.08 5.95
CA PHE A 145 9.54 -14.44 6.01
C PHE A 145 10.97 -14.51 5.51
N ALA A 146 11.36 -13.73 4.49
CA ALA A 146 12.77 -13.66 4.08
C ALA A 146 13.70 -13.16 5.19
N CYS A 147 13.23 -12.26 6.07
CA CYS A 147 13.99 -11.81 7.24
C CYS A 147 14.09 -12.90 8.31
N ARG A 148 12.99 -13.63 8.56
CA ARG A 148 12.99 -14.78 9.47
C ARG A 148 13.94 -15.88 9.02
N ASP A 149 13.88 -16.26 7.75
CA ASP A 149 14.76 -17.28 7.20
C ASP A 149 16.24 -16.87 7.34
N PHE A 150 16.56 -15.60 7.09
CA PHE A 150 17.93 -15.06 7.28
C PHE A 150 18.40 -15.10 8.74
N THR A 151 17.53 -14.75 9.69
CA THR A 151 17.86 -14.76 11.12
C THR A 151 17.98 -16.18 11.68
N ASP A 152 17.11 -17.10 11.25
CA ASP A 152 17.14 -18.51 11.65
C ASP A 152 18.37 -19.24 11.05
N SER A 153 18.73 -18.97 9.79
CA SER A 153 19.92 -19.56 9.15
C SER A 153 21.25 -18.90 9.58
N GLY A 154 21.21 -17.68 10.12
CA GLY A 154 22.36 -17.02 10.74
C GLY A 154 22.70 -17.52 12.15
N GLY A 155 21.78 -18.26 12.80
CA GLY A 155 21.97 -18.83 14.14
C GLY A 155 22.72 -20.17 14.19
N GLU A 156 22.75 -20.94 13.08
CA GLU A 156 23.46 -22.22 13.03
C GLU A 156 24.97 -22.09 12.73
N ALA A 157 25.45 -20.93 12.28
CA ALA A 157 26.87 -20.71 11.99
C ALA A 157 27.69 -20.19 13.19
N ALA A 158 27.06 -19.98 14.35
CA ALA A 158 27.68 -19.37 15.53
C ALA A 158 27.48 -20.16 16.85
N ALA A 159 27.33 -21.48 16.77
CA ALA A 159 27.31 -22.40 17.93
C ALA A 159 28.49 -23.37 17.89
#